data_AF-A0A916GTZ7-F1
#
_entry.id   AF-A0A916GTZ7-F1
#
_cell.length_a   1.000
_cell.length_b   1.000
_cell.length_c   1.000
_cell.angle_alpha   90.00
_cell.angle_beta   90.00
_cell.angle_gamma   90.00
#
_symmetry.space_group_name_H-M   'P 1'
#
loop_
_entity.id
_entity.type
_entity.pdbx_description
1 polymer ?
#
loop_
_entity_poly.entity_id
_entity_poly.type
_entity_poly.pdbx_seq_one_letter_code
_entity_poly.pdbx_strand_id
1 'polypeptide(L)'
;MKLSLRTRLEQLATRLAELDHLLAAPETAGDMDRFRAYSREHAEVTPVVERFNAWRQAEADLAAADEMASDPSMKTFADEER
;
A
#
# COMPACT_ATOMS: atom_id res chain seq x y z
N MET A 1 -8.54 -10.57 5.88
CA MET A 1 -7.72 -10.02 6.99
C MET A 1 -8.62 -9.56 8.14
N LYS A 2 -8.20 -9.66 9.42
CA LYS A 2 -8.95 -9.09 10.56
C LYS A 2 -9.04 -7.56 10.42
N LEU A 3 -10.25 -6.98 10.59
CA LEU A 3 -10.49 -5.54 10.42
C LEU A 3 -9.57 -4.68 11.30
N SER A 4 -9.35 -5.07 12.55
CA SER A 4 -8.49 -4.35 13.50
C SER A 4 -7.02 -4.30 13.07
N LEU A 5 -6.53 -5.33 12.36
CA LEU A 5 -5.16 -5.34 11.83
C LEU A 5 -5.06 -4.44 10.59
N ARG A 6 -6.07 -4.49 9.71
CA ARG A 6 -6.16 -3.64 8.54
C ARG A 6 -6.10 -2.15 8.91
N THR A 7 -6.92 -1.73 9.87
CA THR A 7 -6.92 -0.34 10.36
C THR A 7 -5.56 0.10 10.89
N ARG A 8 -4.83 -0.79 11.60
CA ARG A 8 -3.47 -0.48 12.08
C ARG A 8 -2.48 -0.30 10.94
N LEU A 9 -2.55 -1.14 9.90
CA LEU A 9 -1.68 -1.01 8.74
C LEU A 9 -2.00 0.25 7.93
N GLU A 10 -3.27 0.63 7.83
CA GLU A 10 -3.70 1.89 7.23
C GLU A 10 -3.16 3.10 8.02
N GLN A 11 -3.21 3.05 9.35
CA GLN A 11 -2.60 4.09 10.21
C GLN A 11 -1.09 4.20 10.00
N LEU A 12 -0.37 3.07 9.87
CA LEU A 12 1.06 3.08 9.56
C LEU A 12 1.36 3.67 8.18
N ALA A 13 0.51 3.39 7.18
CA ALA A 13 0.65 4.00 5.86
C ALA A 13 0.45 5.53 5.90
N THR A 14 -0.56 6.01 6.64
CA THR A 14 -0.75 7.44 6.89
C THR A 14 0.44 8.05 7.61
N ARG A 15 0.98 7.36 8.62
CA ARG A 15 2.15 7.83 9.38
C ARG A 15 3.39 7.92 8.50
N LEU A 16 3.61 6.97 7.59
CA LEU A 16 4.74 7.04 6.66
C LEU A 16 4.66 8.30 5.78
N ALA A 17 3.48 8.59 5.21
CA ALA A 17 3.29 9.80 4.41
C ALA A 17 3.49 11.09 5.24
N GLU A 18 3.08 11.10 6.50
CA GLU A 18 3.36 12.21 7.41
C GLU A 18 4.87 12.38 7.65
N LEU A 19 5.60 11.28 7.85
CA LEU A 19 7.06 11.30 8.03
C LEU A 19 7.77 11.83 6.78
N ASP A 20 7.32 11.47 5.58
CA ASP A 20 7.84 12.01 4.32
C ASP A 20 7.69 13.54 4.27
N HIS A 21 6.51 14.05 4.64
CA HIS A 21 6.26 15.49 4.72
C HIS A 21 7.14 16.17 5.78
N LEU A 22 7.27 15.57 6.96
CA LEU A 22 8.10 16.11 8.05
C LEU A 22 9.58 16.12 7.70
N LEU A 23 10.09 15.10 6.99
CA LEU A 23 11.47 15.02 6.55
C LEU A 23 11.78 16.01 5.42
N ALA A 24 10.79 16.35 4.58
CA ALA A 24 10.91 17.38 3.55
C ALA A 24 10.80 18.82 4.10
N ALA A 25 10.35 19.00 5.34
CA ALA A 25 10.13 20.31 5.94
C ALA A 25 11.45 21.01 6.34
N PRO A 26 11.64 22.30 5.98
CA PRO A 26 12.85 23.06 6.34
C PRO A 26 13.12 23.14 7.85
N GLU A 27 12.07 23.13 8.66
CA GLU A 27 12.14 23.17 10.11
C GLU A 27 12.82 21.93 10.69
N THR A 28 12.65 20.77 10.04
CA THR A 28 13.33 19.52 10.40
C THR A 28 14.79 19.55 9.93
N ALA A 29 15.10 20.19 8.80
CA ALA A 29 16.48 20.34 8.33
C ALA A 29 17.33 21.22 9.27
N GLY A 30 16.70 22.17 9.98
CA GLY A 30 17.34 22.99 11.01
C GLY A 30 17.56 22.29 12.35
N ASP A 31 16.95 21.13 12.58
CA ASP A 31 17.03 20.36 13.83
C ASP A 31 17.47 18.91 13.55
N MET A 32 18.77 18.67 13.72
CA MET A 32 19.41 17.38 13.43
C MET A 32 18.85 16.22 14.29
N ASP A 33 18.40 16.51 15.52
CA ASP A 33 17.87 15.48 16.40
C ASP A 33 16.46 15.05 15.95
N ARG A 34 15.62 16.01 15.54
CA ARG A 34 14.33 15.71 14.90
C ARG A 34 14.51 14.95 13.58
N PHE A 35 15.44 15.39 12.74
CA PHE A 35 15.72 14.70 11.48
C PHE A 35 16.09 13.24 11.69
N ARG A 36 16.98 12.95 12.65
CA ARG A 36 17.39 11.57 12.99
C ARG A 36 16.24 10.76 13.58
N ALA A 37 15.39 11.37 14.41
CA ALA A 37 14.22 10.70 14.97
C ALA A 37 13.24 10.27 13.87
N TYR A 38 12.83 11.21 13.01
CA TYR A 38 11.91 10.92 11.90
C TYR A 38 12.51 9.97 10.87
N SER A 39 13.81 10.06 10.58
CA SER A 39 14.48 9.15 9.64
C SER A 39 14.48 7.70 10.15
N ARG A 40 14.70 7.50 11.46
CA ARG A 40 14.62 6.17 12.08
C ARG A 40 13.21 5.61 12.04
N GLU A 41 12.22 6.41 12.45
CA GLU A 41 10.82 6.00 12.41
C GLU A 41 10.37 5.67 10.98
N HIS A 42 10.74 6.50 10.00
CA HIS A 42 10.46 6.26 8.59
C HIS A 42 11.02 4.90 8.17
N ALA A 43 12.31 4.63 8.42
CA ALA A 43 12.97 3.38 8.07
C ALA A 43 12.34 2.14 8.73
N GLU A 44 11.77 2.26 9.92
CA GLU A 44 11.06 1.17 10.60
C GLU A 44 9.68 0.90 9.98
N VAL A 45 8.96 1.96 9.58
CA VAL A 45 7.60 1.86 9.06
C VAL A 45 7.56 1.48 7.57
N THR A 46 8.51 1.97 6.76
CA THR A 46 8.59 1.72 5.30
C THR A 46 8.38 0.25 4.92
N PRO A 47 9.15 -0.74 5.43
CA PRO A 47 9.04 -2.13 4.98
C PRO A 47 7.68 -2.75 5.33
N VAL A 48 7.01 -2.27 6.38
CA VAL A 48 5.67 -2.74 6.74
C VAL A 48 4.63 -2.23 5.75
N VAL A 49 4.70 -0.94 5.42
CA VAL A 49 3.78 -0.29 4.49
C VAL A 49 3.98 -0.82 3.06
N GLU A 50 5.21 -1.05 2.63
CA GLU A 50 5.51 -1.67 1.32
C GLU A 50 4.85 -3.04 1.17
N ARG A 51 4.99 -3.91 2.18
CA ARG A 51 4.34 -5.22 2.18
C ARG A 51 2.82 -5.11 2.17
N PHE A 52 2.27 -4.17 2.94
CA PHE A 52 0.83 -3.92 2.95
C PHE A 52 0.32 -3.43 1.57
N ASN A 53 1.07 -2.56 0.90
CA ASN A 53 0.75 -2.10 -0.45
C ASN A 53 0.80 -3.23 -1.49
N ALA A 54 1.83 -4.07 -1.43
CA ALA A 54 1.93 -5.25 -2.30
C ALA A 54 0.74 -6.21 -2.10
N TRP A 55 0.32 -6.41 -0.85
CA TRP A 55 -0.87 -7.21 -0.55
C TRP A 55 -2.16 -6.57 -1.11
N ARG A 56 -2.34 -5.25 -0.95
CA ARG A 56 -3.50 -4.54 -1.53
C ARG A 56 -3.55 -4.65 -3.05
N GLN A 57 -2.39 -4.57 -3.69
CA GLN A 57 -2.30 -4.75 -5.14
C GLN A 57 -2.71 -6.17 -5.55
N ALA A 58 -2.21 -7.19 -4.86
CA ALA A 58 -2.60 -8.57 -5.13
C ALA A 58 -4.11 -8.83 -4.93
N GLU A 59 -4.74 -8.19 -3.93
CA GLU A 59 -6.20 -8.24 -3.77
C GLU A 59 -6.94 -7.58 -4.93
N ALA A 60 -6.45 -6.42 -5.41
CA ALA A 60 -7.03 -5.72 -6.54
C ALA A 60 -6.88 -6.51 -7.84
N ASP A 61 -5.71 -7.12 -8.07
CA ASP A 61 -5.44 -7.96 -9.24
C ASP A 61 -6.35 -9.20 -9.25
N LEU A 62 -6.56 -9.82 -8.09
CA LEU A 62 -7.49 -10.95 -7.96
C LEU A 62 -8.93 -10.53 -8.28
N ALA A 63 -9.39 -9.41 -7.73
CA ALA A 63 -10.74 -8.90 -7.99
C ALA A 63 -10.93 -8.58 -9.49
N ALA A 64 -9.95 -7.95 -10.13
CA ALA A 64 -9.98 -7.67 -11.56
C ALA A 64 -10.00 -8.97 -12.40
N ALA A 65 -9.23 -9.99 -12.01
CA ALA A 65 -9.24 -11.28 -12.69
C ALA A 65 -10.60 -12.00 -12.55
N ASP A 66 -11.22 -11.96 -11.37
CA ASP A 66 -12.55 -12.53 -11.13
C ASP A 66 -13.64 -11.80 -11.94
N GLU A 67 -13.55 -10.47 -12.06
CA GLU A 67 -14.44 -9.68 -12.92
C GLU A 67 -14.30 -10.07 -14.39
N MET A 68 -13.07 -10.21 -14.89
CA MET A 68 -12.80 -10.67 -16.27
C MET A 68 -13.32 -12.09 -16.52
N ALA A 69 -13.11 -13.03 -15.58
CA ALA A 69 -13.60 -14.41 -15.70
C ALA A 69 -15.13 -14.52 -15.63
N SER A 70 -15.77 -13.52 -15.01
CA SER A 70 -17.22 -13.43 -14.90
C SER A 70 -17.88 -12.80 -16.14
N ASP A 71 -17.09 -12.21 -17.05
CA ASP A 71 -17.58 -11.65 -18.32
C ASP A 71 -18.06 -12.79 -19.26
N PRO A 72 -19.37 -12.86 -19.57
CA PRO A 72 -19.93 -13.91 -20.43
C PRO A 72 -19.36 -13.88 -21.85
N SER A 73 -18.83 -12.75 -22.33
CA SER A 73 -18.26 -12.64 -23.67
C SER A 73 -16.96 -13.43 -23.87
N MET A 74 -16.21 -13.69 -22.78
CA MET A 74 -15.04 -14.58 -22.82
C MET A 74 -15.41 -16.07 -22.88
N LYS A 75 -16.60 -16.46 -22.41
CA LYS A 75 -17.10 -17.84 -22.57
C LYS A 75 -17.47 -18.15 -24.02
N THR A 76 -18.01 -17.17 -24.75
CA THR A 76 -18.46 -17.37 -26.13
C THR A 76 -17.31 -17.59 -27.11
N PHE A 77 -16.15 -16.92 -26.92
CA PHE A 77 -14.96 -17.15 -27.76
C PHE A 77 -14.34 -18.55 -27.60
N ALA A 78 -14.51 -19.20 -26.44
CA ALA A 78 -14.03 -20.56 -26.21
C ALA A 78 -14.91 -21.64 -26.87
N ASP A 79 -16.18 -21.32 -27.12
CA ASP A 79 -17.15 -22.22 -27.77
C ASP A 79 -17.21 -22.04 -29.30
N GLU A 80 -16.75 -20.90 -29.84
CA GLU A 80 -16.71 -20.65 -31.29
C GLU A 80 -15.50 -21.28 -32.02
N GLU A 81 -14.49 -21.75 -31.30
CA GLU A 81 -13.29 -22.43 -31.85
C GLU A 81 -13.38 -23.98 -31.78
N ARG A 82 -14.59 -24.54 -31.80
CA ARG A 82 -14.82 -26.00 -31.72
C ARG A 82 -15.51 -26.60 -32.94
#